data_AF-A0AAD7MRT8-F1
#
_entry.id   AF-A0AAD7MRT8-F1
#
_cell.length_a   1.000
_cell.length_b   1.000
_cell.length_c   1.000
_cell.angle_alpha   90.00
_cell.angle_beta   90.00
_cell.angle_gamma   90.00
#
_symmetry.space_group_name_H-M   'P 1'
#
loop_
_entity.id
_entity.type
_entity.pdbx_description
1 polymer ?
#
loop_
_entity_poly.entity_id
_entity_poly.type
_entity_poly.pdbx_seq_one_letter_code
_entity_poly.pdbx_strand_id
1 'polypeptide(L)' 'FHHYLRLRSAKHRRVLTRMVLSSHSLAAECRCWKERGKPIVPREWCLCRFCGTDIADPPHAMFLC' A
#
# COMPACT_ATOMS: atom_id res chain seq x y z
N PHE A 1 10.25 -9.80 4.16
CA PHE A 1 9.42 -8.60 3.85
C PHE A 1 8.81 -7.87 5.06
N HIS A 2 8.62 -8.49 6.24
CA HIS A 2 7.92 -7.83 7.38
C HIS A 2 8.82 -7.21 8.46
N HIS A 3 9.97 -6.65 8.10
CA HIS A 3 10.89 -6.07 9.10
C HIS A 3 10.22 -4.96 9.93
N TYR A 4 9.27 -4.23 9.35
CA TYR A 4 8.48 -3.20 10.03
C TYR A 4 7.59 -3.75 11.17
N LEU A 5 7.24 -5.04 11.16
CA LEU A 5 6.47 -5.67 12.24
C LEU A 5 7.34 -6.02 13.46
N ARG A 6 8.67 -6.08 13.31
CA ARG A 6 9.60 -6.45 14.39
C ARG A 6 9.88 -5.32 15.38
N LEU A 7 9.31 -4.13 15.16
CA LEU A 7 9.48 -2.99 16.05
C LEU A 7 8.79 -3.25 17.39
N ARG A 8 9.51 -3.01 18.48
CA ARG A 8 8.97 -3.17 19.85
C ARG A 8 7.82 -2.20 20.13
N SER A 9 7.95 -0.95 19.70
CA SER A 9 6.91 0.08 19.87
C SER A 9 5.71 -0.18 18.94
N ALA A 10 4.54 -0.41 19.55
CA ALA A 10 3.28 -0.57 18.83
C ALA A 10 2.92 0.68 18.01
N LYS A 11 3.23 1.88 18.53
CA LYS A 11 3.01 3.15 17.82
C LYS A 11 3.83 3.21 16.54
N HIS A 12 5.12 2.89 16.61
CA HIS A 12 6.00 2.91 15.44
C HIS A 12 5.60 1.85 14.41
N ARG A 13 5.27 0.64 14.87
CA ARG A 13 4.79 -0.43 14.00
C ARG A 13 3.53 -0.01 13.23
N ARG A 14 2.56 0.62 13.87
CA ARG A 14 1.34 1.14 13.19
C ARG A 14 1.67 2.21 12.16
N VAL A 15 2.52 3.19 12.50
CA VAL A 15 2.90 4.27 11.59
C VAL A 15 3.64 3.72 10.38
N LEU A 16 4.62 2.85 10.60
CA LEU A 16 5.38 2.24 9.51
C LEU A 16 4.53 1.31 8.65
N THR A 17 3.61 0.55 9.25
CA THR A 17 2.65 -0.25 8.48
C THR A 17 1.81 0.65 7.57
N ARG A 18 1.31 1.78 8.09
CA ARG A 18 0.54 2.74 7.28
C ARG A 18 1.37 3.38 6.16
N MET A 19 2.64 3.72 6.43
CA MET A 19 3.55 4.27 5.40
C MET A 19 3.87 3.22 4.32
N VAL A 20 4.25 2.01 4.74
CA VAL A 20 4.66 0.92 3.86
C VAL A 20 3.50 0.44 3.01
N LEU A 21 2.31 0.28 3.58
CA LEU A 21 1.12 -0.12 2.82
C LEU A 21 0.49 1.06 2.07
N SER A 22 0.97 2.28 2.30
CA SER A 22 0.34 3.52 1.85
C SER A 22 -1.15 3.53 2.21
N SER A 23 -1.50 3.05 3.40
CA SER A 23 -2.88 2.83 3.85
C SER A 23 -3.47 4.05 4.57
N HIS A 24 -2.89 5.24 4.37
CA HIS A 24 -3.57 6.47 4.76
C HIS A 24 -4.62 6.80 3.69
N SER A 25 -5.73 7.39 4.10
CA SER A 25 -6.89 7.66 3.23
C SER A 25 -6.48 8.32 1.92
N LEU A 26 -5.61 9.32 1.97
CA LEU A 26 -5.10 9.97 0.76
C LEU A 26 -4.25 9.03 -0.11
N ALA A 27 -3.40 8.15 0.42
CA ALA A 27 -2.57 7.30 -0.45
C ALA A 27 -3.32 6.15 -1.12
N ALA A 28 -4.39 5.66 -0.48
CA ALA A 28 -5.29 4.71 -1.13
C ALA A 28 -5.96 5.38 -2.35
N GLU A 29 -6.33 6.66 -2.22
CA GLU A 29 -6.89 7.44 -3.31
C GLU A 29 -5.81 7.88 -4.32
N CYS A 30 -4.64 8.36 -3.87
CA CYS A 30 -3.57 8.90 -4.71
C CYS A 30 -2.98 7.86 -5.68
N ARG A 31 -3.06 6.56 -5.39
CA ARG A 31 -2.70 5.52 -6.39
C ARG A 31 -3.60 5.54 -7.62
N CYS A 32 -4.81 6.07 -7.49
CA CYS A 32 -5.77 6.22 -8.58
C CYS A 32 -5.88 7.69 -9.03
N TRP A 33 -5.09 8.61 -8.46
CA TRP A 33 -5.15 10.02 -8.84
C TRP A 33 -4.57 10.25 -10.23
N LYS A 34 -5.19 11.18 -10.94
CA LYS A 34 -4.71 11.72 -12.20
C LYS A 34 -3.44 12.55 -11.95
N GLU A 35 -2.28 11.90 -11.95
CA GLU A 35 -1.02 12.61 -12.06
C GLU A 35 -0.92 13.26 -13.45
N ARG A 36 -0.28 14.44 -13.53
CA ARG A 36 -0.12 15.16 -14.79
C ARG A 36 0.68 14.27 -15.77
N GLY A 37 0.04 13.83 -16.85
CA GLY A 37 0.63 12.92 -17.82
C GLY A 37 0.40 11.42 -17.57
N LYS A 38 -0.36 11.03 -16.53
CA LYS A 38 -0.77 9.63 -16.32
C LYS A 38 -2.28 9.44 -16.51
N PRO A 39 -2.70 8.34 -17.14
CA PRO A 39 -4.10 7.97 -17.19
C PRO A 39 -4.59 7.60 -15.79
N ILE A 40 -5.87 7.90 -15.51
CA ILE A 40 -6.53 7.39 -14.30
C ILE A 40 -6.64 5.87 -14.47
N VAL A 41 -6.00 5.13 -13.58
CA VAL A 41 -6.07 3.67 -13.55
C VAL A 41 -7.17 3.27 -12.55
N PRO A 42 -8.21 2.54 -12.98
CA PRO A 42 -9.22 2.03 -12.04
C PRO A 42 -8.56 1.14 -10.98
N ARG A 43 -9.07 1.16 -9.75
CA ARG A 43 -8.45 0.48 -8.59
C ARG A 43 -8.18 -1.01 -8.84
N GLU A 44 -9.08 -1.68 -9.55
CA GLU A 44 -8.99 -3.11 -9.92
C GLU A 44 -7.82 -3.42 -10.89
N TRP A 45 -7.23 -2.41 -11.52
CA TRP A 45 -6.05 -2.54 -12.40
C TRP A 45 -4.75 -2.13 -11.68
N CYS A 46 -4.84 -1.56 -10.48
CA CYS A 46 -3.66 -1.19 -9.69
C CYS A 46 -3.05 -2.44 -9.08
N LEU A 47 -1.88 -2.86 -9.58
CA LEU A 47 -1.15 -4.02 -9.07
C LEU A 47 -0.41 -3.71 -7.77
N CYS A 48 -0.31 -4.71 -6.89
CA CYS A 48 0.39 -4.64 -5.62
C CYS A 48 1.87 -4.33 -5.86
N ARG A 49 2.40 -3.31 -5.16
CA ARG A 49 3.80 -2.87 -5.33
C ARG A 49 4.86 -3.90 -4.89
N PHE A 50 4.44 -4.96 -4.20
CA PHE A 50 5.33 -5.96 -3.62
C PHE A 50 5.50 -7.18 -4.54
N CYS A 51 4.40 -7.73 -5.07
CA CYS A 51 4.42 -8.89 -5.97
C CYS A 51 4.14 -8.55 -7.43
N GLY A 52 3.43 -7.46 -7.72
CA GLY A 52 3.00 -7.10 -9.07
C GLY A 52 1.95 -8.04 -9.68
N THR A 53 1.39 -8.99 -8.93
CA THR A 53 0.50 -10.04 -9.48
C THR A 53 -0.96 -9.91 -9.06
N ASP A 54 -1.25 -9.21 -7.96
CA ASP A 54 -2.60 -9.07 -7.41
C ASP A 54 -2.95 -7.59 -7.20
N ILE A 55 -4.21 -7.30 -6.91
CA ILE A 55 -4.70 -5.94 -6.67
C ILE A 55 -3.98 -5.32 -5.47
N ALA A 56 -3.68 -4.02 -5.56
CA ALA A 56 -2.98 -3.22 -4.57
C ALA A 56 -3.83 -2.95 -3.32
N ASP A 57 -4.13 -4.00 -2.57
CA ASP A 57 -4.93 -3.96 -1.35
C ASP A 57 -4.05 -4.12 -0.10
N PRO A 58 -4.28 -3.34 0.99
CA PRO A 58 -3.47 -3.45 2.20
C PRO A 58 -3.46 -4.85 2.83
N PRO A 59 -4.60 -5.58 2.96
CA PRO A 59 -4.63 -7.00 3.33
C PRO A 59 -3.69 -7.89 2.52
N HIS A 60 -3.75 -7.83 1.18
CA HIS A 60 -2.86 -8.62 0.31
C HIS A 60 -1.39 -8.33 0.62
N ALA A 61 -1.02 -7.05 0.60
CA ALA A 61 0.34 -6.59 0.85
C ALA A 61 0.86 -6.92 2.27
N MET A 62 -0.02 -7.16 3.23
CA MET A 62 0.32 -7.38 4.63
C MET A 62 0.30 -8.87 5.03
N PHE A 63 -0.54 -9.69 4.40
CA PHE A 63 -0.78 -11.08 4.82
C PHE A 63 -0.59 -12.14 3.73
N LEU A 64 -0.65 -11.76 2.44
CA LEU A 64 -0.62 -12.72 1.32
C LEU A 64 0.64 -12.64 0.47
N CYS A 65 1.24 -11.44 0.40
CA CYS A 65 2.38 -11.12 -0.45
C CYS A 65 3.70 -11.76 0.00
#